data_AF-A0A7C2B0X5-F1
#
_entry.id   AF-A0A7C2B0X5-F1
#
_cell.length_a   1.000
_cell.length_b   1.000
_cell.length_c   1.000
_cell.angle_alpha   90.00
_cell.angle_beta   90.00
_cell.angle_gamma   90.00
#
_symmetry.space_group_name_H-M   'P 1'
#
loop_
_entity.id
_entity.type
_entity.pdbx_description
1 polymer ?
#
loop_
_entity_poly.entity_id
_entity_poly.type
_entity_poly.pdbx_seq_one_letter_code
_entity_poly.pdbx_strand_id
1 'polypeptide(L)' 'MGYCPRCGEHSPYREDDPNQLAEFPPVRIPIGSRIVPLPADLEDGAMIQYAGCLFTVRRSGDRYELLLARVGHS' A
#
# COMPACT_ATOMS: atom_id res chain seq x y z
N MET A 1 41.30 -10.90 -20.42
CA MET A 1 39.89 -10.68 -20.82
C MET A 1 39.05 -11.56 -19.92
N GLY A 2 38.52 -11.00 -18.83
CA GLY A 2 37.77 -11.74 -17.82
C GLY A 2 36.28 -11.63 -18.10
N TYR A 3 35.60 -12.77 -18.18
CA TYR A 3 34.15 -12.84 -18.21
C TYR A 3 33.61 -12.40 -16.83
N CYS A 4 32.78 -11.35 -16.81
CA CYS A 4 32.05 -10.92 -15.62
C CYS A 4 30.66 -11.57 -15.61
N PRO A 5 30.42 -12.65 -14.83
CA PRO A 5 29.13 -13.36 -14.81
C PRO A 5 27.95 -12.54 -14.28
N ARG A 6 28.20 -11.36 -13.69
CA ARG A 6 27.17 -10.52 -13.08
C ARG A 6 26.69 -9.36 -13.96
N CYS A 7 27.28 -9.17 -15.14
CA CYS A 7 27.00 -8.01 -15.99
C CYS A 7 25.87 -8.24 -17.01
N GLY A 8 25.33 -9.45 -17.13
CA GLY A 8 24.34 -9.80 -18.16
C GLY A 8 22.92 -10.08 -17.67
N GLU A 9 22.66 -10.10 -16.36
CA GLU A 9 21.42 -10.68 -15.81
C GLU A 9 20.65 -9.74 -14.87
N HIS A 10 20.71 -8.44 -15.14
CA HIS A 10 19.73 -7.51 -14.59
C HIS A 10 18.85 -7.05 -15.74
N SER A 11 17.81 -7.82 -16.06
CA SER A 11 16.69 -7.29 -16.83
C SER A 11 16.14 -6.08 -16.06
N PRO A 12 16.21 -4.85 -16.62
CA PRO A 12 15.74 -3.65 -15.91
C PRO A 12 14.22 -3.62 -15.75
N TYR A 13 13.52 -4.46 -16.49
CA TYR A 13 12.08 -4.66 -16.42
C TYR A 13 11.83 -5.97 -15.69
N ARG A 14 11.67 -5.89 -14.36
CA ARG A 14 10.93 -6.92 -13.64
C ARG A 14 9.51 -6.86 -14.21
N GLU A 15 9.00 -7.96 -14.73
CA GLU A 15 7.58 -8.09 -15.03
C GLU A 15 6.85 -7.84 -13.71
N ASP A 16 6.22 -6.68 -13.59
CA ASP A 16 5.48 -6.29 -12.39
C ASP A 16 4.31 -7.26 -12.29
N ASP A 17 4.46 -8.26 -11.42
CA ASP A 17 3.43 -9.27 -11.20
C ASP A 17 2.21 -8.51 -10.64
N PRO A 18 1.09 -8.41 -11.37
CA PRO A 18 -0.03 -7.57 -10.97
C PRO A 18 -0.71 -8.07 -9.69
N ASN A 19 -0.34 -9.27 -9.24
CA ASN A 19 -0.79 -9.89 -8.01
C ASN A 19 0.24 -9.76 -6.88
N GLN A 20 1.44 -9.24 -7.15
CA GLN A 20 2.37 -8.74 -6.16
C GLN A 20 1.89 -7.35 -5.75
N LEU A 21 0.75 -7.29 -5.07
CA LEU A 21 0.53 -6.28 -4.04
C LEU A 21 1.70 -6.47 -3.09
N ALA A 22 2.81 -5.78 -3.38
CA ALA A 22 3.98 -5.76 -2.51
C ALA A 22 3.45 -5.55 -1.10
N GLU A 23 4.00 -6.27 -0.12
CA GLU A 23 3.59 -6.23 1.28
C GLU A 23 3.80 -4.81 1.85
N PHE A 24 2.98 -3.86 1.37
CA PHE A 24 3.09 -2.46 1.68
C PHE A 24 2.75 -2.37 3.16
N PRO A 25 3.68 -1.83 3.97
CA PRO A 25 3.41 -1.69 5.37
C PRO A 25 2.12 -0.88 5.53
N PRO A 26 1.24 -1.28 6.45
CA PRO A 26 -0.03 -0.59 6.64
C PRO A 26 0.22 0.87 6.99
N VAL A 27 -0.53 1.78 6.35
CA VAL A 27 -0.43 3.20 6.66
C VAL A 27 -1.11 3.45 7.99
N ARG A 28 -0.37 3.98 8.96
CA ARG A 28 -0.87 4.23 10.30
C ARG A 28 -1.23 5.70 10.47
N ILE A 29 -2.49 5.96 10.80
CA ILE A 29 -3.02 7.31 10.94
C ILE A 29 -3.60 7.46 12.35
N PRO A 30 -3.14 8.43 13.16
CA PRO A 30 -3.73 8.68 14.47
C PRO A 30 -5.18 9.14 14.33
N ILE A 31 -6.03 8.72 15.27
CA ILE A 31 -7.43 9.16 15.31
C ILE A 31 -7.46 10.68 15.48
N GLY A 32 -8.24 11.38 14.66
CA GLY A 32 -8.29 12.84 14.65
C GLY A 32 -7.13 13.52 13.90
N SER A 33 -6.36 12.78 13.09
CA SER A 33 -5.38 13.36 12.17
C SER A 33 -6.01 14.47 11.32
N ARG A 34 -5.37 15.64 11.30
CA ARG A 34 -5.78 16.78 10.44
C ARG A 34 -5.14 16.74 9.06
N ILE A 35 -4.16 15.86 8.86
CA ILE A 35 -3.40 15.74 7.61
C ILE A 35 -4.15 14.83 6.64
N VAL A 36 -4.68 13.72 7.14
CA VAL A 36 -5.49 12.79 6.35
C VAL A 36 -6.93 12.88 6.85
N PRO A 37 -7.83 13.52 6.08
CA PRO A 37 -9.23 13.60 6.46
C PRO A 37 -9.86 12.22 6.33
N LEU A 38 -10.06 11.55 7.47
CA LEU A 38 -10.77 10.29 7.55
C LEU A 38 -12.21 10.53 8.04
N PRO A 39 -13.21 9.80 7.51
CA PRO A 39 -14.56 9.80 8.07
C PRO A 39 -14.52 9.45 9.57
N ALA A 40 -15.27 10.19 10.37
CA ALA A 40 -15.31 9.98 11.83
C ALA A 40 -15.94 8.63 12.23
N ASP A 41 -16.79 8.08 11.36
CA ASP A 41 -17.57 6.86 11.60
C ASP A 41 -16.93 5.62 10.97
N LEU A 42 -15.60 5.57 10.93
CA LEU A 42 -14.88 4.45 10.33
C LEU A 42 -14.87 3.22 11.24
N GLU A 43 -15.60 2.19 10.80
CA GLU A 43 -15.66 0.88 11.43
C GLU A 43 -14.44 0.02 11.08
N ASP A 44 -14.14 -0.97 11.93
CA ASP A 44 -13.12 -1.98 11.63
C ASP A 44 -13.57 -2.86 10.46
N GLY A 45 -12.69 -3.07 9.48
CA GLY A 45 -12.99 -3.78 8.24
C GLY A 45 -13.64 -2.92 7.15
N ALA A 46 -13.94 -1.65 7.42
CA ALA A 46 -14.49 -0.75 6.42
C ALA A 46 -13.52 -0.56 5.23
N MET A 47 -14.06 -0.38 4.02
CA MET A 47 -13.28 -0.07 2.83
C MET A 47 -13.38 1.43 2.49
N ILE A 48 -12.23 2.07 2.26
CA ILE A 48 -12.16 3.47 1.85
C ILE A 48 -11.34 3.63 0.58
N GLN A 49 -11.75 4.57 -0.26
CA GLN A 49 -10.95 4.99 -1.41
C GLN A 49 -10.23 6.28 -1.08
N TYR A 50 -8.91 6.30 -1.25
CA TYR A 50 -8.07 7.47 -1.00
C TYR A 50 -6.96 7.55 -2.05
N ALA A 51 -6.79 8.73 -2.66
CA ALA A 51 -5.77 8.98 -3.69
C ALA A 51 -5.75 7.93 -4.82
N GLY A 52 -6.93 7.43 -5.23
CA GLY A 52 -7.05 6.40 -6.28
C GLY A 52 -6.82 4.96 -5.82
N CYS A 53 -6.40 4.75 -4.57
CA CYS A 53 -6.23 3.43 -3.97
C CYS A 53 -7.41 3.06 -3.08
N LEU A 54 -7.75 1.78 -3.05
CA LEU A 54 -8.71 1.20 -2.11
C LEU A 54 -7.94 0.61 -0.93
N PHE A 55 -8.35 0.97 0.28
CA PHE A 55 -7.79 0.48 1.53
C PHE A 55 -8.85 -0.19 2.39
N THR A 56 -8.47 -1.25 3.08
CA THR A 56 -9.22 -1.81 4.20
C THR A 56 -8.74 -1.16 5.48
N VAL A 57 -9.68 -0.65 6.28
CA VAL A 57 -9.39 0.01 7.55
C VAL A 57 -9.41 -1.02 8.66
N ARG A 58 -8.39 -0.96 9.51
CA ARG A 58 -8.34 -1.71 10.77
C ARG A 58 -8.12 -0.74 11.92
N ARG A 59 -8.90 -0.84 12.99
CA ARG A 59 -8.73 0.01 14.18
C ARG A 59 -7.83 -0.68 15.20
N SER A 60 -6.78 0.02 15.62
CA SER A 60 -5.74 -0.53 16.51
C SER A 60 -5.46 0.48 17.63
N GLY A 61 -6.31 0.47 18.66
CA GLY A 61 -6.26 1.44 19.75
C GLY A 61 -6.61 2.86 19.27
N ASP A 62 -5.63 3.77 19.33
CA ASP A 62 -5.77 5.19 18.99
C ASP A 62 -5.36 5.53 17.53
N ARG A 63 -5.28 4.51 16.67
CA ARG A 63 -4.90 4.67 15.26
C ARG A 63 -5.72 3.79 14.33
N TYR A 64 -5.89 4.28 13.11
CA TYR A 64 -6.33 3.51 11.96
C TYR A 64 -5.12 2.95 11.22
N GLU A 65 -5.17 1.67 10.89
CA GLU A 65 -4.23 0.98 10.01
C GLU A 65 -4.94 0.76 8.67
N LEU A 66 -4.44 1.41 7.62
CA LEU A 66 -4.95 1.26 6.26
C LEU A 66 -4.12 0.21 5.52
N LEU A 67 -4.75 -0.90 5.18
CA LEU A 67 -4.15 -1.97 4.38
C LEU A 67 -4.52 -1.75 2.92
N LEU A 68 -3.53 -1.68 2.04
CA LEU A 68 -3.77 -1.51 0.62
C LEU A 68 -4.50 -2.74 0.06
N ALA A 69 -5.75 -2.57 -0.33
CA ALA A 69 -6.58 -3.64 -0.89
C ALA A 69 -6.45 -3.69 -2.42
N ARG A 70 -6.40 -2.53 -3.07
CA ARG A 70 -6.26 -2.42 -4.53
C ARG A 70 -5.70 -1.06 -4.93
N VAL A 71 -4.76 -1.05 -5.87
CA VAL A 71 -4.38 0.18 -6.59
C VAL A 71 -5.34 0.36 -7.76
N GLY A 72 -6.05 1.49 -7.81
CA GLY A 72 -6.86 1.83 -8.98
C GLY A 72 -5.93 2.23 -10.13
N HIS A 73 -5.73 1.33 -11.09
CA HIS A 73 -5.21 1.71 -12.40
C HIS A 73 -6.36 2.32 -13.20
N SER A 74 -6.43 3.65 -13.22
CA SER A 74 -7.19 4.41 -14.21
C SER A 74 -6.35 4.61 -15.45
#